data_AF-L9U7N8-F1
#
_entry.id   AF-L9U7N8-F1
#
_cell.length_a   1.000
_cell.length_b   1.000
_cell.length_c   1.000
_cell.angle_alpha   90.00
_cell.angle_beta   90.00
_cell.angle_gamma   90.00
#
_symmetry.space_group_name_H-M   'P 1'
#
loop_
_entity.id
_entity.type
_entity.pdbx_description
1 polymer ?
#
loop_
_entity_poly.entity_id
_entity_poly.type
_entity_poly.pdbx_seq_one_letter_code
_entity_poly.pdbx_strand_id
1 'polypeptide(L)'
;MLQAQFFDGVTAYRHEVCISVLDDQQALVIHAESLADPVRWELADLRALRDSSSTKQLTLTRYVSSVDERDPARLIVTDNDFIAWLRATQPDLFRRDVRKRTWLRMAGWGTGAVVAIALMLFVILPGMANILAQAIPIEREVAFGKAVTQQIEWVLSSSNAGMQRCDSPEGVAALDTMLERLTAGRDMHYAIDIQVFGHSEVNAFAAPGGQVVILSALLEEAESPEEVAGVLAHEIGHVERRDPMRQALRAAGAAGLLSMVFGDLAGAAVVGEHLLTASYSREAEVEADRFALEMLATAEVDAAGFANFFTRIEGLEDGDIATPEHLSTHPDSSWRGTQAQQLAESQGGTTAILTPAEWAALQAICD
;
A
#
# COMPACT_ATOMS: atom_id res chain seq x y z
N MET A 1 62.87 -29.48 -4.88
CA MET A 1 62.76 -28.03 -4.63
C MET A 1 62.39 -27.38 -5.95
N LEU A 2 61.40 -26.50 -5.94
CA LEU A 2 60.79 -25.94 -7.14
C LEU A 2 61.02 -24.44 -7.19
N GLN A 3 61.35 -23.88 -8.35
CA GLN A 3 61.59 -22.44 -8.48
C GLN A 3 60.28 -21.67 -8.62
N ALA A 4 60.15 -20.59 -7.86
CA ALA A 4 58.99 -19.71 -7.84
C ALA A 4 59.44 -18.26 -7.61
N GLN A 5 58.51 -17.32 -7.78
CA GLN A 5 58.74 -15.91 -7.46
C GLN A 5 57.90 -15.51 -6.26
N PHE A 6 58.51 -14.86 -5.28
CA PHE A 6 57.86 -14.42 -4.06
C PHE A 6 57.96 -12.90 -3.91
N PHE A 7 56.84 -12.29 -3.52
CA PHE A 7 56.74 -10.90 -3.09
C PHE A 7 56.28 -10.92 -1.63
N ASP A 8 57.03 -10.26 -0.74
CA ASP A 8 56.78 -10.26 0.70
C ASP A 8 55.57 -9.40 1.12
N GLY A 9 55.04 -8.57 0.20
CA GLY A 9 53.92 -7.67 0.45
C GLY A 9 54.27 -6.43 1.27
N VAL A 10 55.54 -6.25 1.65
CA VAL A 10 56.08 -5.08 2.36
C VAL A 10 56.90 -4.22 1.39
N THR A 11 57.61 -4.87 0.48
CA THR A 11 58.43 -4.24 -0.55
C THR A 11 57.97 -4.65 -1.95
N ALA A 12 58.32 -3.86 -2.97
CA ALA A 12 58.09 -4.23 -4.36
C ALA A 12 59.17 -5.19 -4.91
N TYR A 13 60.07 -5.70 -4.06
CA TYR A 13 61.19 -6.52 -4.48
C TYR A 13 60.73 -7.93 -4.83
N ARG A 14 61.28 -8.47 -5.93
CA ARG A 14 61.00 -9.82 -6.40
C ARG A 14 62.07 -10.77 -5.88
N HIS A 15 61.68 -11.70 -5.02
CA HIS A 15 62.54 -12.76 -4.54
C HIS A 15 62.40 -13.97 -5.47
N GLU A 16 63.51 -14.44 -6.05
CA GLU A 16 63.56 -15.77 -6.67
C GLU A 16 63.72 -16.79 -5.54
N VAL A 17 62.77 -17.71 -5.42
CA VAL A 17 62.65 -18.61 -4.27
C VAL A 17 62.58 -20.07 -4.67
N CYS A 18 63.08 -20.94 -3.80
CA CYS A 18 62.89 -22.37 -3.87
C CYS A 18 61.80 -22.80 -2.89
N ILE A 19 60.78 -23.49 -3.38
CA ILE A 19 59.69 -24.01 -2.54
C ILE A 19 59.86 -25.52 -2.32
N SER A 20 59.48 -25.94 -1.11
CA SER A 20 59.37 -27.34 -0.72
C SER A 20 58.07 -27.52 0.07
N VAL A 21 57.38 -28.64 -0.15
CA VAL A 21 56.25 -29.05 0.69
C VAL A 21 56.82 -29.90 1.83
N LEU A 22 56.33 -29.69 3.06
CA LEU A 22 56.68 -30.55 4.20
C LEU A 22 56.21 -31.99 3.97
N ASP A 23 56.87 -32.95 4.62
CA ASP A 23 56.56 -34.39 4.47
C ASP A 23 55.12 -34.74 4.89
N ASP A 24 54.54 -33.95 5.80
CA ASP A 24 53.15 -34.06 6.24
C ASP A 24 52.14 -33.49 5.24
N GLN A 25 52.60 -32.85 4.16
CA GLN A 25 51.81 -32.15 3.16
C GLN A 25 50.83 -31.14 3.76
N GLN A 26 51.20 -30.49 4.87
CA GLN A 26 50.37 -29.47 5.51
C GLN A 26 50.83 -28.05 5.21
N ALA A 27 52.13 -27.85 4.98
CA ALA A 27 52.68 -26.51 4.71
C ALA A 27 53.69 -26.49 3.56
N LEU A 28 53.75 -25.33 2.92
CA LEU A 28 54.73 -24.93 1.94
C LEU A 28 55.80 -24.08 2.63
N VAL A 29 57.06 -24.45 2.45
CA VAL A 29 58.22 -23.70 2.95
C VAL A 29 58.90 -23.01 1.77
N ILE A 30 59.05 -21.69 1.87
CA ILE A 30 59.65 -20.81 0.89
C ILE A 30 61.06 -20.47 1.36
N HIS A 31 62.05 -20.88 0.58
CA HIS A 31 63.47 -20.64 0.85
C HIS A 31 64.02 -19.62 -0.15
N ALA A 32 64.77 -18.63 0.34
CA ALA A 32 65.51 -17.72 -0.51
C ALA A 32 66.76 -17.22 0.22
N GLU A 33 67.86 -17.04 -0.50
CA GLU A 33 69.06 -16.39 0.08
C GLU A 33 68.81 -14.92 0.46
N SER A 34 67.79 -14.32 -0.16
CA SER A 34 67.34 -12.94 0.10
C SER A 34 66.38 -12.81 1.28
N LEU A 35 65.97 -13.92 1.90
CA LEU A 35 65.12 -13.94 3.09
C LEU A 35 65.98 -14.32 4.31
N ALA A 36 65.77 -13.62 5.43
CA ALA A 36 66.53 -13.88 6.66
C ALA A 36 66.20 -15.27 7.26
N ASP A 37 64.94 -15.69 7.15
CA ASP A 37 64.43 -16.99 7.59
C ASP A 37 63.49 -17.60 6.52
N PRO A 38 63.39 -18.94 6.43
CA PRO A 38 62.40 -19.59 5.57
C PRO A 38 60.97 -19.21 5.96
N VAL A 39 60.16 -18.82 4.98
CA VAL A 39 58.76 -18.44 5.20
C VAL A 39 57.87 -19.67 5.06
N ARG A 40 57.06 -19.95 6.09
CA ARG A 40 56.14 -21.10 6.12
C ARG A 40 54.69 -20.64 5.87
N TRP A 41 54.04 -21.22 4.86
CA TRP A 41 52.63 -21.03 4.54
C TRP A 41 51.86 -22.34 4.70
N GLU A 42 50.85 -22.38 5.57
CA GLU A 42 49.94 -23.52 5.67
C GLU A 42 49.13 -23.66 4.37
N LEU A 43 49.06 -24.86 3.81
CA LEU A 43 48.38 -25.12 2.55
C LEU A 43 46.87 -24.84 2.65
N ALA A 44 46.27 -25.07 3.83
CA ALA A 44 44.86 -24.79 4.10
C ALA A 44 44.51 -23.28 3.97
N ASP A 45 45.49 -22.41 4.19
CA ASP A 45 45.31 -20.96 4.14
C ASP A 45 45.59 -20.39 2.75
N LEU A 46 46.02 -21.21 1.78
CA LEU A 46 46.31 -20.73 0.43
C LEU A 46 45.04 -20.45 -0.37
N ARG A 47 45.04 -19.34 -1.08
CA ARG A 47 44.03 -18.94 -2.06
C ARG A 47 44.70 -18.54 -3.37
N ALA A 48 44.10 -18.94 -4.48
CA ALA A 48 44.51 -18.51 -5.81
C ALA A 48 43.88 -17.14 -6.15
N LEU A 49 44.69 -16.25 -6.71
CA LEU A 49 44.23 -14.99 -7.32
C LEU A 49 43.89 -15.27 -8.79
N ARG A 50 42.66 -14.94 -9.19
CA ARG A 50 42.11 -15.26 -10.52
C ARG A 50 42.58 -14.33 -11.65
N ASP A 51 43.63 -13.54 -11.44
CA ASP A 51 43.99 -12.43 -12.33
C ASP A 51 45.05 -12.78 -13.40
N SER A 52 45.50 -14.03 -13.50
CA SER A 52 46.36 -14.45 -14.61
C SER A 52 45.53 -15.06 -15.75
N SER A 53 45.49 -14.37 -16.89
CA SER A 53 44.94 -14.84 -18.17
C SER A 53 45.71 -16.03 -18.80
N SER A 54 46.60 -16.67 -18.04
CA SER A 54 47.49 -17.75 -18.48
C SER A 54 47.30 -18.98 -17.60
N THR A 55 46.93 -20.11 -18.21
CA THR A 55 46.86 -21.42 -17.54
C THR A 55 48.24 -21.90 -17.03
N LYS A 56 49.34 -21.26 -17.48
CA LYS A 56 50.73 -21.64 -17.19
C LYS A 56 51.30 -21.03 -15.91
N GLN A 57 50.53 -20.18 -15.22
CA GLN A 57 51.01 -19.49 -14.02
C GLN A 57 49.89 -19.37 -12.99
N LEU A 58 50.22 -19.70 -11.75
CA LEU A 58 49.31 -19.61 -10.62
C LEU A 58 49.87 -18.63 -9.59
N THR A 59 49.09 -17.61 -9.26
CA THR A 59 49.44 -16.66 -8.20
C THR A 59 48.66 -17.03 -6.93
N LEU A 60 49.40 -17.26 -5.85
CA LEU A 60 48.92 -17.68 -4.55
C LEU A 60 49.07 -16.53 -3.54
N THR A 61 48.12 -16.47 -2.62
CA THR A 61 48.12 -15.57 -1.46
C THR A 61 47.64 -16.34 -0.24
N ARG A 62 48.05 -15.92 0.95
CA ARG A 62 47.52 -16.45 2.20
C ARG A 62 46.23 -15.74 2.61
N TYR A 63 45.25 -16.50 3.08
CA TYR A 63 44.02 -16.00 3.69
C TYR A 63 44.17 -16.07 5.21
N VAL A 64 44.22 -14.93 5.88
CA VAL A 64 44.34 -14.85 7.34
C VAL A 64 42.95 -14.59 7.91
N SER A 65 42.38 -15.59 8.57
CA SER A 65 40.99 -15.57 9.07
C SER A 65 40.72 -14.49 10.13
N SER A 66 41.75 -13.95 10.78
CA SER A 66 41.62 -13.00 11.89
C SER A 66 41.51 -11.53 11.48
N VAL A 67 41.79 -11.15 10.23
CA VAL A 67 41.93 -9.72 9.83
C VAL A 67 40.96 -9.30 8.70
N ASP A 68 40.13 -10.20 8.16
CA ASP A 68 39.25 -9.90 7.00
C ASP A 68 40.00 -9.31 5.78
N GLU A 69 41.33 -9.44 5.74
CA GLU A 69 42.25 -8.95 4.71
C GLU A 69 43.11 -10.11 4.18
N ARG A 70 43.36 -10.08 2.86
CA ARG A 70 44.31 -11.01 2.24
C ARG A 70 45.71 -10.54 2.59
N ASP A 71 46.57 -11.48 2.96
CA ASP A 71 48.00 -11.21 3.13
C ASP A 71 48.52 -10.52 1.85
N PRO A 72 49.24 -9.39 1.91
CA PRO A 72 49.74 -8.71 0.71
C PRO A 72 50.82 -9.52 -0.02
N ALA A 73 51.43 -10.51 0.63
CA ALA A 73 52.44 -11.35 0.03
C ALA A 73 51.88 -12.22 -1.12
N ARG A 74 52.68 -12.43 -2.16
CA ARG A 74 52.29 -13.18 -3.37
C ARG A 74 53.35 -14.22 -3.68
N LEU A 75 52.90 -15.46 -3.89
CA LEU A 75 53.75 -16.52 -4.43
C LEU A 75 53.28 -16.86 -5.84
N ILE A 76 54.17 -16.74 -6.80
CA ILE A 76 53.92 -16.99 -8.20
C ILE A 76 54.62 -18.29 -8.60
N VAL A 77 53.83 -19.26 -9.04
CA VAL A 77 54.28 -20.58 -9.46
C VAL A 77 54.05 -20.71 -10.96
N THR A 78 55.06 -21.21 -11.70
CA THR A 78 55.00 -21.45 -13.15
C THR A 78 55.14 -22.93 -13.53
N ASP A 79 55.42 -23.78 -12.56
CA ASP A 79 55.59 -25.22 -12.78
C ASP A 79 54.24 -25.92 -12.92
N ASN A 80 54.01 -26.58 -14.05
CA ASN A 80 52.71 -27.15 -14.40
C ASN A 80 52.34 -28.35 -13.53
N ASP A 81 53.31 -29.20 -13.16
CA ASP A 81 53.07 -30.42 -12.39
C ASP A 81 52.70 -30.06 -10.94
N PHE A 82 53.37 -29.08 -10.37
CA PHE A 82 53.05 -28.58 -9.05
C PHE A 82 51.74 -27.79 -9.01
N ILE A 83 51.43 -27.02 -10.06
CA ILE A 83 50.10 -26.40 -10.20
C ILE A 83 49.01 -27.47 -10.28
N ALA A 84 49.22 -28.55 -11.05
CA ALA A 84 48.27 -29.66 -11.13
C ALA A 84 48.09 -30.36 -9.78
N TRP A 85 49.19 -30.59 -9.06
CA TRP A 85 49.15 -31.15 -7.70
C TRP A 85 48.39 -30.23 -6.72
N LEU A 86 48.66 -28.92 -6.72
CA LEU A 86 47.93 -27.97 -5.87
C LEU A 86 46.43 -27.98 -6.15
N ARG A 87 46.03 -28.06 -7.42
CA ARG A 87 44.61 -28.16 -7.82
C ARG A 87 43.94 -29.45 -7.37
N ALA A 88 44.68 -30.56 -7.35
CA ALA A 88 44.18 -31.87 -6.95
C ALA A 88 44.10 -32.03 -5.42
N THR A 89 45.09 -31.49 -4.69
CA THR A 89 45.25 -31.71 -3.25
C THR A 89 44.56 -30.63 -2.40
N GLN A 90 44.35 -29.42 -2.95
CA GLN A 90 43.74 -28.29 -2.23
C GLN A 90 42.41 -27.85 -2.87
N PRO A 91 41.26 -28.45 -2.47
CA PRO A 91 39.96 -28.13 -3.05
C PRO A 91 39.49 -26.69 -2.76
N ASP A 92 39.91 -26.11 -1.63
CA ASP A 92 39.53 -24.76 -1.22
C ASP A 92 40.39 -23.66 -1.88
N LEU A 93 41.36 -24.02 -2.72
CA LEU A 93 42.30 -23.10 -3.36
C LEU A 93 41.61 -22.00 -4.19
N PHE A 94 40.48 -22.31 -4.83
CA PHE A 94 39.71 -21.34 -5.65
C PHE A 94 38.41 -20.87 -4.98
N ARG A 95 38.23 -21.18 -3.71
CA ARG A 95 37.04 -20.78 -2.96
C ARG A 95 36.92 -19.26 -2.95
N ARG A 96 35.72 -18.75 -3.23
CA ARG A 96 35.42 -17.32 -3.08
C ARG A 96 35.21 -17.04 -1.60
N ASP A 97 36.09 -16.27 -0.99
CA ASP A 97 35.89 -15.77 0.36
C ASP A 97 34.84 -14.65 0.32
N VAL A 98 33.56 -15.01 0.44
CA VAL A 98 32.50 -14.02 0.61
C VAL A 98 32.61 -13.48 2.03
N ARG A 99 32.99 -12.21 2.16
CA ARG A 99 33.11 -11.51 3.45
C ARG A 99 31.79 -11.63 4.22
N LYS A 100 31.74 -12.48 5.25
CA LYS A 100 30.53 -12.71 6.08
C LYS A 100 29.96 -11.39 6.61
N ARG A 101 30.83 -10.45 6.99
CA ARG A 101 30.47 -9.12 7.49
C ARG A 101 29.90 -8.20 6.40
N THR A 102 30.32 -8.35 5.14
CA THR A 102 29.78 -7.57 4.02
C THR A 102 28.36 -8.00 3.66
N TRP A 103 28.09 -9.31 3.65
CA TRP A 103 26.73 -9.81 3.45
C TRP A 103 25.79 -9.33 4.55
N LEU A 104 26.19 -9.41 5.83
CA LEU A 104 25.37 -8.94 6.95
C LEU A 104 25.08 -7.43 6.87
N ARG A 105 26.05 -6.61 6.42
CA ARG A 105 25.85 -5.17 6.20
C ARG A 105 24.90 -4.89 5.03
N MET A 106 25.05 -5.59 3.91
CA MET A 106 24.17 -5.46 2.74
C MET A 106 22.75 -5.91 3.06
N ALA A 107 22.59 -7.03 3.78
CA ALA A 107 21.30 -7.48 4.30
C ALA A 107 20.71 -6.44 5.26
N GLY A 108 21.51 -5.87 6.16
CA GLY A 108 21.07 -4.81 7.07
C GLY A 108 20.59 -3.54 6.35
N TRP A 109 21.32 -3.08 5.33
CA TRP A 109 20.89 -1.95 4.49
C TRP A 109 19.64 -2.27 3.66
N GLY A 110 19.54 -3.49 3.12
CA GLY A 110 18.34 -3.94 2.41
C GLY A 110 17.12 -3.95 3.30
N THR A 111 17.21 -4.57 4.49
CA THR A 111 16.13 -4.55 5.49
C THR A 111 15.81 -3.13 5.92
N GLY A 112 16.81 -2.28 6.15
CA GLY A 112 16.61 -0.87 6.51
C GLY A 112 15.86 -0.08 5.43
N ALA A 113 16.19 -0.30 4.15
CA ALA A 113 15.50 0.33 3.04
C ALA A 113 14.03 -0.12 2.94
N VAL A 114 13.76 -1.42 3.08
CA VAL A 114 12.39 -1.96 3.09
C VAL A 114 11.58 -1.39 4.25
N VAL A 115 12.16 -1.35 5.46
CA VAL A 115 11.51 -0.75 6.64
C VAL A 115 11.27 0.74 6.44
N ALA A 116 12.21 1.48 5.86
CA ALA A 116 12.04 2.90 5.56
C ALA A 116 10.90 3.15 4.56
N ILE A 117 10.82 2.33 3.50
CA ILE A 117 9.72 2.40 2.53
C ILE A 117 8.39 2.05 3.20
N ALA A 118 8.34 0.99 4.01
CA ALA A 118 7.14 0.61 4.74
C ALA A 118 6.70 1.72 5.72
N LEU A 119 7.62 2.32 6.48
CA LEU A 119 7.33 3.46 7.34
C LEU A 119 6.82 4.66 6.52
N MET A 120 7.41 4.92 5.36
CA MET A 120 6.97 6.00 4.49
C MET A 120 5.54 5.78 3.98
N LEU A 121 5.22 4.58 3.49
CA LEU A 121 3.92 4.24 2.91
C LEU A 121 2.81 4.06 3.95
N PHE A 122 3.11 3.43 5.09
CA PHE A 122 2.10 3.04 6.08
C PHE A 122 2.02 3.98 7.30
N VAL A 123 3.01 4.85 7.52
CA VAL A 123 3.02 5.75 8.69
C VAL A 123 3.11 7.23 8.28
N ILE A 124 4.14 7.59 7.52
CA ILE A 124 4.40 9.00 7.19
C ILE A 124 3.34 9.54 6.23
N LEU A 125 3.09 8.85 5.11
CA LEU A 125 2.14 9.29 4.09
C LEU A 125 0.70 9.38 4.63
N PRO A 126 0.16 8.38 5.36
CA PRO A 126 -1.17 8.49 5.97
C PRO A 126 -1.26 9.57 7.06
N GLY A 127 -0.21 9.70 7.89
CA GLY A 127 -0.15 10.73 8.92
C GLY A 127 -0.16 12.15 8.34
N MET A 128 0.60 12.36 7.25
CA MET A 128 0.63 13.63 6.54
C MET A 128 -0.70 13.92 5.84
N ALA A 129 -1.35 12.91 5.25
CA ALA A 129 -2.68 13.06 4.65
C ALA A 129 -3.73 13.54 5.68
N ASN A 130 -3.70 13.01 6.91
CA ASN A 130 -4.64 13.44 7.96
C ASN A 130 -4.45 14.90 8.36
N ILE A 131 -3.19 15.37 8.44
CA ILE A 131 -2.86 16.77 8.73
C ILE A 131 -3.27 17.69 7.58
N LEU A 132 -2.93 17.28 6.35
CA LEU A 132 -3.21 18.08 5.16
C LEU A 132 -4.71 18.17 4.88
N ALA A 133 -5.46 17.09 5.05
CA ALA A 133 -6.91 17.11 4.94
C ALA A 133 -7.47 18.21 5.85
N GLN A 134 -7.13 18.19 7.15
CA GLN A 134 -7.62 19.21 8.10
C GLN A 134 -7.19 20.65 7.76
N ALA A 135 -6.02 20.82 7.12
CA ALA A 135 -5.50 22.14 6.75
C ALA A 135 -6.12 22.72 5.46
N ILE A 136 -6.71 21.88 4.59
CA ILE A 136 -7.34 22.34 3.36
C ILE A 136 -8.64 23.09 3.71
N PRO A 137 -8.84 24.34 3.22
CA PRO A 137 -10.08 25.07 3.42
C PRO A 137 -11.27 24.35 2.78
N ILE A 138 -12.44 24.44 3.42
CA ILE A 138 -13.68 23.79 2.96
C ILE A 138 -14.00 24.17 1.51
N GLU A 139 -13.82 25.43 1.13
CA GLU A 139 -14.14 25.91 -0.22
C GLU A 139 -13.29 25.22 -1.30
N ARG A 140 -12.03 24.92 -0.99
CA ARG A 140 -11.15 24.18 -1.91
C ARG A 140 -11.52 22.71 -1.98
N GLU A 141 -11.92 22.13 -0.85
CA GLU A 141 -12.40 20.76 -0.82
C GLU A 141 -13.68 20.61 -1.65
N VAL A 142 -14.63 21.53 -1.52
CA VAL A 142 -15.87 21.56 -2.34
C VAL A 142 -15.53 21.66 -3.83
N ALA A 143 -14.62 22.58 -4.21
CA ALA A 143 -14.21 22.72 -5.61
C ALA A 143 -13.56 21.45 -6.16
N PHE A 144 -12.71 20.81 -5.35
CA PHE A 144 -12.08 19.54 -5.71
C PHE A 144 -13.10 18.40 -5.82
N GLY A 145 -14.02 18.30 -4.86
CA GLY A 145 -15.14 17.35 -4.84
C GLY A 145 -15.97 17.39 -6.11
N LYS A 146 -16.36 18.60 -6.54
CA LYS A 146 -17.11 18.80 -7.79
C LYS A 146 -16.34 18.33 -9.03
N ALA A 147 -15.02 18.52 -9.06
CA ALA A 147 -14.20 18.00 -10.15
C ALA A 147 -14.11 16.47 -10.12
N VAL A 148 -14.06 15.87 -8.92
CA VAL A 148 -14.08 14.41 -8.75
C VAL A 148 -15.42 13.83 -9.19
N THR A 149 -16.56 14.40 -8.80
CA THR A 149 -17.88 13.91 -9.22
C THR A 149 -18.12 14.08 -10.71
N GLN A 150 -17.67 15.18 -11.32
CA GLN A 150 -17.69 15.34 -12.79
C GLN A 150 -16.87 14.27 -13.52
N GLN A 151 -15.72 13.89 -12.96
CA GLN A 151 -14.94 12.79 -13.51
C GLN A 151 -15.69 11.46 -13.39
N ILE A 152 -16.31 11.19 -12.25
CA ILE A 152 -17.10 9.96 -12.02
C ILE A 152 -18.25 9.89 -13.02
N GLU A 153 -19.01 10.98 -13.18
CA GLU A 153 -20.05 11.09 -14.20
C GLU A 153 -19.50 10.77 -15.61
N TRP A 154 -18.32 11.29 -15.96
CA TRP A 154 -17.68 10.98 -17.24
C TRP A 154 -17.30 9.50 -17.38
N VAL A 155 -16.75 8.88 -16.32
CA VAL A 155 -16.38 7.46 -16.32
C VAL A 155 -17.61 6.57 -16.44
N LEU A 156 -18.64 6.84 -15.65
CA LEU A 156 -19.90 6.07 -15.65
C LEU A 156 -20.64 6.22 -16.99
N SER A 157 -20.65 7.43 -17.58
CA SER A 157 -21.30 7.67 -18.88
C SER A 157 -20.53 7.13 -20.10
N SER A 158 -19.20 6.99 -20.00
CA SER A 158 -18.35 6.51 -21.12
C SER A 158 -18.33 4.98 -21.26
N SER A 159 -18.84 4.24 -20.28
CA SER A 159 -18.78 2.77 -20.22
C SER A 159 -19.83 2.02 -21.06
N ASN A 160 -20.52 2.70 -21.99
CA ASN A 160 -21.44 2.12 -22.99
C ASN A 160 -22.75 1.50 -22.45
N ALA A 161 -23.09 1.65 -21.17
CA ALA A 161 -24.48 1.54 -20.71
C ALA A 161 -25.01 2.95 -20.44
N GLY A 162 -26.27 3.23 -20.74
CA GLY A 162 -26.89 4.57 -20.66
C GLY A 162 -27.04 5.13 -19.24
N MET A 163 -25.95 5.19 -18.49
CA MET A 163 -25.82 5.64 -17.11
C MET A 163 -25.74 7.17 -17.11
N GLN A 164 -26.91 7.77 -17.32
CA GLN A 164 -27.09 9.21 -17.20
C GLN A 164 -27.36 9.57 -15.74
N ARG A 165 -27.10 10.83 -15.40
CA ARG A 165 -27.59 11.41 -14.15
C ARG A 165 -29.11 11.28 -14.13
N CYS A 166 -29.64 10.73 -13.05
CA CYS A 166 -31.07 10.64 -12.80
C CYS A 166 -31.52 11.89 -12.03
N ASP A 167 -32.39 12.68 -12.64
CA ASP A 167 -32.76 14.00 -12.14
C ASP A 167 -34.26 14.32 -12.31
N SER A 168 -35.14 13.31 -12.25
CA SER A 168 -36.58 13.55 -12.29
C SER A 168 -36.98 14.55 -11.18
N PRO A 169 -37.75 15.61 -11.50
CA PRO A 169 -38.01 16.69 -10.53
C PRO A 169 -38.66 16.20 -9.24
N GLU A 170 -39.56 15.23 -9.33
CA GLU A 170 -40.26 14.63 -8.19
C GLU A 170 -39.33 13.76 -7.34
N GLY A 171 -38.44 12.98 -7.97
CA GLY A 171 -37.46 12.16 -7.26
C GLY A 171 -36.39 13.01 -6.56
N VAL A 172 -35.90 14.06 -7.22
CA VAL A 172 -34.97 15.03 -6.61
C VAL A 172 -35.63 15.75 -5.43
N ALA A 173 -36.89 16.17 -5.55
CA ALA A 173 -37.61 16.80 -4.45
C ALA A 173 -37.81 15.85 -3.25
N ALA A 174 -38.00 14.55 -3.50
CA ALA A 174 -38.05 13.54 -2.44
C ALA A 174 -36.69 13.37 -1.73
N LEU A 175 -35.57 13.36 -2.48
CA LEU A 175 -34.22 13.36 -1.89
C LEU A 175 -33.96 14.62 -1.06
N ASP A 176 -34.32 15.79 -1.59
CA ASP A 176 -34.18 17.06 -0.88
C ASP A 176 -34.97 17.05 0.43
N THR A 177 -36.20 16.51 0.41
CA THR A 177 -37.03 16.36 1.61
C THR A 177 -36.38 15.45 2.64
N MET A 178 -35.83 14.30 2.20
CA MET A 178 -35.08 13.40 3.07
C MET A 178 -33.85 14.08 3.68
N LEU A 179 -33.05 14.76 2.85
CA LEU A 179 -31.83 15.45 3.26
C LEU A 179 -32.14 16.59 4.25
N GLU A 180 -33.14 17.42 3.96
CA GLU A 180 -33.58 18.51 4.85
C GLU A 180 -33.98 17.96 6.21
N ARG A 181 -34.71 16.84 6.25
CA ARG A 181 -35.11 16.21 7.52
C ARG A 181 -33.94 15.61 8.30
N LEU A 182 -33.01 14.95 7.62
CA LEU A 182 -31.81 14.39 8.25
C LEU A 182 -30.89 15.47 8.83
N THR A 183 -30.81 16.62 8.16
CA THR A 183 -29.91 17.74 8.54
C THR A 183 -30.59 18.80 9.42
N ALA A 184 -31.91 18.74 9.58
CA ALA A 184 -32.68 19.73 10.34
C ALA A 184 -32.12 19.93 11.77
N GLY A 185 -31.80 21.19 12.10
CA GLY A 185 -31.32 21.57 13.42
C GLY A 185 -29.89 21.12 13.77
N ARG A 186 -29.14 20.60 12.79
CA ARG A 186 -27.73 20.20 12.95
C ARG A 186 -26.80 21.29 12.40
N ASP A 187 -25.64 21.43 13.04
CA ASP A 187 -24.55 22.25 12.53
C ASP A 187 -23.71 21.40 11.57
N MET A 188 -23.86 21.65 10.28
CA MET A 188 -23.19 20.91 9.20
C MET A 188 -22.02 21.73 8.68
N HIS A 189 -20.84 21.11 8.55
CA HIS A 189 -19.67 21.79 7.98
C HIS A 189 -19.76 21.93 6.47
N TYR A 190 -20.48 21.00 5.81
CA TYR A 190 -20.67 20.99 4.37
C TYR A 190 -22.15 21.16 4.00
N ALA A 191 -22.39 21.88 2.91
CA ALA A 191 -23.64 21.75 2.18
C ALA A 191 -23.60 20.44 1.40
N ILE A 192 -24.51 19.53 1.69
CA ILE A 192 -24.58 18.22 1.05
C ILE A 192 -25.23 18.36 -0.33
N ASP A 193 -24.60 17.75 -1.34
CA ASP A 193 -25.01 17.74 -2.74
C ASP A 193 -25.07 16.29 -3.21
N ILE A 194 -26.29 15.82 -3.46
CA ILE A 194 -26.58 14.41 -3.78
C ILE A 194 -26.77 14.29 -5.28
N GLN A 195 -26.08 13.32 -5.88
CA GLN A 195 -26.22 13.00 -7.31
C GLN A 195 -26.58 11.53 -7.45
N VAL A 196 -27.59 11.24 -8.28
CA VAL A 196 -27.98 9.87 -8.61
C VAL A 196 -27.54 9.55 -10.02
N PHE A 197 -26.90 8.41 -10.21
CA PHE A 197 -26.55 7.89 -11.54
C PHE A 197 -27.20 6.53 -11.74
N GLY A 198 -27.77 6.32 -12.93
CA GLY A 198 -28.28 5.01 -13.31
C GLY A 198 -27.13 4.01 -13.34
N HIS A 199 -27.17 2.94 -12.54
CA HIS A 199 -26.14 1.89 -12.53
C HIS A 199 -26.70 0.62 -11.91
N SER A 200 -26.27 -0.55 -12.40
CA SER A 200 -26.75 -1.85 -11.92
C SER A 200 -26.10 -2.34 -10.61
N GLU A 201 -25.20 -1.56 -10.03
CA GLU A 201 -24.50 -1.94 -8.80
C GLU A 201 -25.16 -1.25 -7.61
N VAL A 202 -25.45 -2.02 -6.56
CA VAL A 202 -25.98 -1.50 -5.31
C VAL A 202 -24.86 -0.79 -4.56
N ASN A 203 -24.76 0.52 -4.71
CA ASN A 203 -23.74 1.32 -4.05
C ASN A 203 -24.16 2.78 -3.80
N ALA A 204 -23.54 3.39 -2.80
CA ALA A 204 -23.49 4.83 -2.59
C ALA A 204 -22.11 5.17 -2.01
N PHE A 205 -21.60 6.36 -2.29
CA PHE A 205 -20.30 6.77 -1.75
C PHE A 205 -20.20 8.29 -1.63
N ALA A 206 -19.48 8.73 -0.60
CA ALA A 206 -19.10 10.10 -0.40
C ALA A 206 -17.84 10.48 -1.22
N ALA A 207 -17.87 11.69 -1.80
CA ALA A 207 -16.72 12.36 -2.38
C ALA A 207 -16.38 13.63 -1.56
N PRO A 208 -15.15 14.18 -1.69
CA PRO A 208 -14.74 15.33 -0.88
C PRO A 208 -15.71 16.51 -0.98
N GLY A 209 -15.85 17.28 0.10
CA GLY A 209 -16.48 18.60 0.03
C GLY A 209 -18.00 18.59 -0.16
N GLY A 210 -18.71 17.74 0.57
CA GLY A 210 -20.18 17.74 0.59
C GLY A 210 -20.83 16.87 -0.48
N GLN A 211 -20.06 16.15 -1.28
CA GLN A 211 -20.59 15.42 -2.43
C GLN A 211 -20.97 14.00 -2.02
N VAL A 212 -22.20 13.57 -2.33
CA VAL A 212 -22.65 12.18 -2.14
C VAL A 212 -23.20 11.65 -3.47
N VAL A 213 -22.80 10.45 -3.84
CA VAL A 213 -23.25 9.78 -5.06
C VAL A 213 -24.04 8.54 -4.68
N ILE A 214 -25.21 8.36 -5.28
CA ILE A 214 -26.06 7.16 -5.12
C ILE A 214 -26.20 6.50 -6.49
N LEU A 215 -26.04 5.18 -6.55
CA LEU A 215 -26.32 4.40 -7.74
C LEU A 215 -27.78 3.93 -7.74
N SER A 216 -28.46 3.98 -8.88
CA SER A 216 -29.92 3.72 -8.95
C SER A 216 -30.32 2.35 -8.41
N ALA A 217 -29.52 1.31 -8.63
CA ALA A 217 -29.78 -0.03 -8.10
C ALA A 217 -29.90 -0.06 -6.56
N LEU A 218 -29.27 0.88 -5.84
CA LEU A 218 -29.47 0.99 -4.38
C LEU A 218 -30.90 1.42 -4.03
N LEU A 219 -31.48 2.34 -4.80
CA LEU A 219 -32.87 2.80 -4.61
C LEU A 219 -33.88 1.74 -5.06
N GLU A 220 -33.53 0.97 -6.10
CA GLU A 220 -34.33 -0.14 -6.63
C GLU A 220 -34.38 -1.32 -5.64
N GLU A 221 -33.25 -1.63 -4.98
CA GLU A 221 -33.14 -2.72 -4.00
C GLU A 221 -33.63 -2.32 -2.60
N ALA A 222 -33.78 -1.02 -2.31
CA ALA A 222 -34.34 -0.55 -1.04
C ALA A 222 -35.84 -0.87 -0.92
N GLU A 223 -36.26 -1.43 0.22
CA GLU A 223 -37.67 -1.76 0.51
C GLU A 223 -38.39 -0.65 1.26
N SER A 224 -37.65 0.30 1.84
CA SER A 224 -38.20 1.44 2.55
C SER A 224 -37.34 2.69 2.39
N PRO A 225 -37.92 3.90 2.49
CA PRO A 225 -37.13 5.13 2.46
C PRO A 225 -36.23 5.28 3.70
N GLU A 226 -36.54 4.62 4.81
CA GLU A 226 -35.70 4.57 6.02
C GLU A 226 -34.37 3.84 5.80
N GLU A 227 -34.33 2.83 4.91
CA GLU A 227 -33.09 2.16 4.51
C GLU A 227 -32.17 3.11 3.75
N VAL A 228 -32.72 3.81 2.75
CA VAL A 228 -31.98 4.82 1.98
C VAL A 228 -31.50 5.96 2.89
N ALA A 229 -32.35 6.40 3.82
CA ALA A 229 -31.99 7.43 4.80
C ALA A 229 -30.83 6.97 5.71
N GLY A 230 -30.80 5.69 6.09
CA GLY A 230 -29.70 5.12 6.86
C GLY A 230 -28.37 5.15 6.10
N VAL A 231 -28.36 4.66 4.85
CA VAL A 231 -27.17 4.71 3.99
C VAL A 231 -26.74 6.16 3.74
N LEU A 232 -27.67 7.05 3.44
CA LEU A 232 -27.36 8.46 3.22
C LEU A 232 -26.76 9.12 4.48
N ALA A 233 -27.32 8.84 5.67
CA ALA A 233 -26.78 9.34 6.92
C ALA A 233 -25.35 8.84 7.20
N HIS A 234 -25.04 7.60 6.78
CA HIS A 234 -23.69 7.02 6.82
C HIS A 234 -22.71 7.77 5.90
N GLU A 235 -23.08 7.97 4.64
CA GLU A 235 -22.25 8.72 3.69
C GLU A 235 -22.01 10.17 4.13
N ILE A 236 -23.04 10.83 4.68
CA ILE A 236 -22.88 12.17 5.26
C ILE A 236 -21.90 12.14 6.45
N GLY A 237 -21.88 11.07 7.24
CA GLY A 237 -20.88 10.85 8.29
C GLY A 237 -19.46 10.85 7.75
N HIS A 238 -19.20 10.16 6.64
CA HIS A 238 -17.89 10.19 5.96
C HIS A 238 -17.53 11.59 5.45
N VAL A 239 -18.49 12.32 4.87
CA VAL A 239 -18.31 13.70 4.41
C VAL A 239 -17.91 14.63 5.55
N GLU A 240 -18.69 14.67 6.64
CA GLU A 240 -18.45 15.56 7.78
C GLU A 240 -17.12 15.24 8.46
N ARG A 241 -16.71 13.98 8.43
CA ARG A 241 -15.40 13.56 8.93
C ARG A 241 -14.28 13.86 7.96
N ARG A 242 -14.53 14.16 6.68
CA ARG A 242 -13.54 14.34 5.61
C ARG A 242 -12.80 13.05 5.24
N ASP A 243 -13.43 11.90 5.40
CA ASP A 243 -12.86 10.61 5.03
C ASP A 243 -12.58 10.49 3.52
N PRO A 244 -13.49 10.93 2.62
CA PRO A 244 -13.21 10.94 1.18
C PRO A 244 -12.00 11.80 0.85
N MET A 245 -11.82 12.94 1.53
CA MET A 245 -10.66 13.80 1.35
C MET A 245 -9.37 13.11 1.78
N ARG A 246 -9.36 12.41 2.92
CA ARG A 246 -8.19 11.62 3.36
C ARG A 246 -7.86 10.52 2.37
N GLN A 247 -8.87 9.83 1.84
CA GLN A 247 -8.70 8.78 0.85
C GLN A 247 -8.16 9.34 -0.46
N ALA A 248 -8.72 10.45 -0.94
CA ALA A 248 -8.23 11.18 -2.11
C ALA A 248 -6.76 11.59 -1.95
N LEU A 249 -6.34 12.09 -0.79
CA LEU A 249 -4.94 12.44 -0.53
C LEU A 249 -4.00 11.23 -0.53
N ARG A 250 -4.47 10.07 -0.03
CA ARG A 250 -3.70 8.82 -0.07
C ARG A 250 -3.55 8.31 -1.50
N ALA A 251 -4.63 8.36 -2.30
CA ALA A 251 -4.65 7.92 -3.69
C ALA A 251 -3.83 8.84 -4.61
N ALA A 252 -3.99 10.16 -4.46
CA ALA A 252 -3.28 11.18 -5.22
C ALA A 252 -1.75 11.18 -4.97
N GLY A 253 -1.32 10.73 -3.79
CA GLY A 253 0.07 10.81 -3.36
C GLY A 253 0.62 12.24 -3.40
N ALA A 254 1.95 12.36 -3.53
CA ALA A 254 2.62 13.67 -3.58
C ALA A 254 2.26 14.50 -4.82
N ALA A 255 1.97 13.86 -5.95
CA ALA A 255 1.69 14.53 -7.21
C ALA A 255 0.31 15.19 -7.22
N GLY A 256 -0.75 14.47 -6.84
CA GLY A 256 -2.08 15.09 -6.80
C GLY A 256 -2.26 16.07 -5.62
N LEU A 257 -1.48 15.92 -4.54
CA LEU A 257 -1.36 16.95 -3.50
C LEU A 257 -0.87 18.30 -4.06
N LEU A 258 0.17 18.28 -4.89
CA LEU A 258 0.67 19.49 -5.56
C LEU A 258 -0.41 20.05 -6.50
N SER A 259 -1.08 19.19 -7.26
CA SER A 259 -2.18 19.59 -8.14
C SER A 259 -3.31 20.31 -7.38
N MET A 260 -3.73 19.81 -6.21
CA MET A 260 -4.75 20.47 -5.36
C MET A 260 -4.28 21.82 -4.80
N VAL A 261 -3.00 21.93 -4.42
CA VAL A 261 -2.44 23.19 -3.90
C VAL A 261 -2.40 24.27 -5.00
N PHE A 262 -2.02 23.88 -6.21
CA PHE A 262 -1.85 24.78 -7.36
C PHE A 262 -3.10 24.93 -8.24
N GLY A 263 -4.18 24.20 -7.95
CA GLY A 263 -5.46 24.28 -8.68
C GLY A 263 -5.47 23.55 -10.01
N ASP A 264 -4.54 22.61 -10.21
CA ASP A 264 -4.54 21.70 -11.35
C ASP A 264 -5.50 20.53 -11.07
N LEU A 265 -6.48 20.33 -11.94
CA LEU A 265 -7.52 19.30 -11.76
C LEU A 265 -7.07 17.91 -12.22
N ALA A 266 -5.83 17.76 -12.70
CA ALA A 266 -5.28 16.46 -13.12
C ALA A 266 -5.37 15.37 -12.04
N GLY A 267 -5.37 15.74 -10.75
CA GLY A 267 -5.55 14.79 -9.64
C GLY A 267 -6.97 14.23 -9.51
N ALA A 268 -7.99 14.92 -10.00
CA ALA A 268 -9.39 14.49 -9.89
C ALA A 268 -9.66 13.22 -10.71
N ALA A 269 -8.98 13.06 -11.87
CA ALA A 269 -9.07 11.87 -12.71
C ALA A 269 -8.69 10.59 -11.96
N VAL A 270 -7.50 10.61 -11.36
CA VAL A 270 -6.95 9.48 -10.59
C VAL A 270 -7.80 9.20 -9.35
N VAL A 271 -8.26 10.24 -8.67
CA VAL A 271 -9.07 10.10 -7.45
C VAL A 271 -10.46 9.54 -7.76
N GLY A 272 -11.13 9.99 -8.82
CA GLY A 272 -12.49 9.55 -9.15
C GLY A 272 -12.59 8.04 -9.36
N GLU A 273 -11.66 7.46 -10.14
CA GLU A 273 -11.62 6.00 -10.36
C GLU A 273 -11.27 5.24 -9.07
N HIS A 274 -10.38 5.78 -8.25
CA HIS A 274 -10.04 5.15 -6.97
C HIS A 274 -11.20 5.15 -5.99
N LEU A 275 -11.98 6.23 -5.88
CA LEU A 275 -13.09 6.30 -4.92
C LEU A 275 -14.18 5.26 -5.19
N LEU A 276 -14.37 4.84 -6.44
CA LEU A 276 -15.38 3.82 -6.79
C LEU A 276 -15.10 2.45 -6.17
N THR A 277 -13.83 2.14 -5.87
CA THR A 277 -13.39 0.80 -5.44
C THR A 277 -12.65 0.81 -4.11
N ALA A 278 -12.47 1.98 -3.51
CA ALA A 278 -11.63 2.12 -2.34
C ALA A 278 -12.43 1.91 -1.06
N SER A 279 -11.90 1.06 -0.18
CA SER A 279 -12.50 0.80 1.13
C SER A 279 -12.02 1.75 2.22
N TYR A 280 -12.87 1.99 3.20
CA TYR A 280 -12.53 2.74 4.40
C TYR A 280 -11.92 1.85 5.49
N SER A 281 -11.24 2.47 6.46
CA SER A 281 -10.74 1.74 7.62
C SER A 281 -11.88 1.46 8.60
N ARG A 282 -11.73 0.41 9.41
CA ARG A 282 -12.69 0.06 10.47
C ARG A 282 -12.99 1.22 11.42
N GLU A 283 -12.00 2.04 11.75
CA GLU A 283 -12.25 3.20 12.62
C GLU A 283 -13.05 4.31 11.92
N ALA A 284 -12.90 4.48 10.60
CA ALA A 284 -13.71 5.43 9.84
C ALA A 284 -15.17 4.96 9.77
N GLU A 285 -15.38 3.67 9.51
CA GLU A 285 -16.71 3.04 9.49
C GLU A 285 -17.44 3.19 10.83
N VAL A 286 -16.81 2.82 11.95
CA VAL A 286 -17.41 2.93 13.29
C VAL A 286 -17.85 4.36 13.61
N GLU A 287 -17.10 5.35 13.14
CA GLU A 287 -17.40 6.75 13.40
C GLU A 287 -18.45 7.32 12.45
N ALA A 288 -18.51 6.85 11.20
CA ALA A 288 -19.59 7.15 10.27
C ALA A 288 -20.90 6.53 10.76
N ASP A 289 -20.87 5.27 11.22
CA ASP A 289 -22.00 4.57 11.84
C ASP A 289 -22.54 5.34 13.04
N ARG A 290 -21.64 5.75 13.96
CA ARG A 290 -22.04 6.54 15.13
C ARG A 290 -22.72 7.85 14.71
N PHE A 291 -22.16 8.54 13.72
CA PHE A 291 -22.74 9.78 13.21
C PHE A 291 -24.12 9.54 12.57
N ALA A 292 -24.26 8.48 11.77
CA ALA A 292 -25.52 8.09 11.12
C ALA A 292 -26.61 7.77 12.14
N LEU A 293 -26.29 6.95 13.14
CA LEU A 293 -27.21 6.59 14.22
C LEU A 293 -27.67 7.82 15.02
N GLU A 294 -26.75 8.73 15.35
CA GLU A 294 -27.08 10.02 15.99
C GLU A 294 -27.95 10.91 15.09
N MET A 295 -27.73 10.88 13.77
CA MET A 295 -28.52 11.61 12.78
C MET A 295 -29.95 11.07 12.67
N LEU A 296 -30.11 9.76 12.50
CA LEU A 296 -31.41 9.09 12.44
C LEU A 296 -32.20 9.30 13.73
N ALA A 297 -31.55 9.16 14.89
CA ALA A 297 -32.19 9.41 16.19
C ALA A 297 -32.69 10.85 16.34
N THR A 298 -31.90 11.84 15.90
CA THR A 298 -32.28 13.26 15.99
C THR A 298 -33.41 13.61 15.04
N ALA A 299 -33.44 12.99 13.86
CA ALA A 299 -34.49 13.18 12.86
C ALA A 299 -35.77 12.35 13.13
N GLU A 300 -35.78 11.59 14.24
CA GLU A 300 -36.85 10.65 14.62
C GLU A 300 -37.16 9.62 13.52
N VAL A 301 -36.13 9.21 12.76
CA VAL A 301 -36.21 8.19 11.70
C VAL A 301 -35.89 6.83 12.30
N ASP A 302 -36.66 5.80 11.92
CA ASP A 302 -36.46 4.45 12.43
C ASP A 302 -35.10 3.86 11.99
N ALA A 303 -34.24 3.60 12.96
CA ALA A 303 -32.92 3.04 12.72
C ALA A 303 -32.98 1.55 12.30
N ALA A 304 -34.14 0.88 12.42
CA ALA A 304 -34.33 -0.46 11.91
C ALA A 304 -34.15 -0.50 10.38
N GLY A 305 -34.51 0.57 9.66
CA GLY A 305 -34.24 0.68 8.22
C GLY A 305 -32.75 0.52 7.92
N PHE A 306 -31.88 1.21 8.66
CA PHE A 306 -30.44 1.08 8.49
C PHE A 306 -29.94 -0.36 8.74
N ALA A 307 -30.47 -1.05 9.76
CA ALA A 307 -30.14 -2.45 10.03
C ALA A 307 -30.65 -3.42 8.94
N ASN A 308 -31.87 -3.20 8.46
CA ASN A 308 -32.55 -4.03 7.47
C ASN A 308 -31.82 -4.00 6.13
N PHE A 309 -31.33 -2.82 5.71
CA PHE A 309 -30.56 -2.68 4.48
C PHE A 309 -29.35 -3.62 4.47
N PHE A 310 -28.51 -3.60 5.52
CA PHE A 310 -27.34 -4.48 5.60
C PHE A 310 -27.70 -5.96 5.65
N THR A 311 -28.72 -6.30 6.45
CA THR A 311 -29.20 -7.68 6.53
C THR A 311 -29.63 -8.20 5.16
N ARG A 312 -30.27 -7.36 4.34
CA ARG A 312 -30.71 -7.72 3.00
C ARG A 312 -29.53 -7.88 2.04
N ILE A 313 -28.64 -6.89 1.96
CA ILE A 313 -27.50 -6.96 1.01
C ILE A 313 -26.50 -8.06 1.38
N GLU A 314 -26.33 -8.40 2.67
CA GLU A 314 -25.57 -9.60 3.11
C GLU A 314 -26.26 -10.88 2.62
N GLY A 315 -27.59 -10.93 2.67
CA GLY A 315 -28.37 -12.05 2.13
C GLY A 315 -28.23 -12.25 0.61
N LEU A 316 -27.85 -11.20 -0.14
CA LEU A 316 -27.56 -11.29 -1.56
C LEU A 316 -26.20 -11.96 -1.85
N GLU A 317 -25.25 -11.98 -0.88
CA GLU A 317 -23.94 -12.62 -1.03
C GLU A 317 -24.01 -14.16 -1.04
N ASP A 318 -25.03 -14.75 -0.40
CA ASP A 318 -25.22 -16.20 -0.31
C ASP A 318 -25.90 -16.79 -1.58
N GLY A 319 -26.42 -15.95 -2.47
CA GLY A 319 -26.86 -16.31 -3.81
C GLY A 319 -25.71 -16.20 -4.83
N ASP A 320 -25.83 -16.80 -6.01
CA ASP A 320 -24.83 -16.77 -7.11
C ASP A 320 -24.57 -15.35 -7.71
N ILE A 321 -24.84 -14.28 -6.94
CA ILE A 321 -24.73 -12.87 -7.29
C ILE A 321 -23.44 -12.34 -6.67
N ALA A 322 -22.66 -11.56 -7.43
CA ALA A 322 -21.46 -10.92 -6.91
C ALA A 322 -21.79 -10.06 -5.68
N THR A 323 -20.93 -10.08 -4.66
CA THR A 323 -21.03 -9.24 -3.47
C THR A 323 -21.37 -7.79 -3.86
N PRO A 324 -22.44 -7.19 -3.30
CA PRO A 324 -22.78 -5.79 -3.53
C PRO A 324 -21.58 -4.86 -3.28
N GLU A 325 -21.32 -3.92 -4.19
CA GLU A 325 -20.12 -3.07 -4.12
C GLU A 325 -20.08 -2.22 -2.83
N HIS A 326 -21.25 -1.88 -2.28
CA HIS A 326 -21.36 -1.23 -0.96
C HIS A 326 -20.71 -2.07 0.16
N LEU A 327 -20.82 -3.40 0.14
CA LEU A 327 -20.21 -4.26 1.17
C LEU A 327 -18.68 -4.33 1.00
N SER A 328 -18.20 -4.28 -0.24
CA SER A 328 -16.76 -4.27 -0.55
C SER A 328 -16.07 -2.98 -0.10
N THR A 329 -16.74 -1.84 -0.28
CA THR A 329 -16.23 -0.51 0.07
C THR A 329 -16.41 -0.19 1.57
N HIS A 330 -17.46 -0.72 2.21
CA HIS A 330 -17.78 -0.50 3.62
C HIS A 330 -17.78 -1.79 4.46
N PRO A 331 -16.61 -2.30 4.87
CA PRO A 331 -16.50 -3.57 5.60
C PRO A 331 -17.18 -3.54 6.98
N ASP A 332 -17.44 -4.75 7.52
CA ASP A 332 -18.03 -5.01 8.85
C ASP A 332 -19.53 -4.63 9.02
N SER A 333 -20.35 -4.87 7.99
CA SER A 333 -21.81 -4.63 7.95
C SER A 333 -22.62 -5.29 9.09
N SER A 334 -22.24 -6.49 9.54
CA SER A 334 -22.97 -7.21 10.60
C SER A 334 -22.93 -6.51 11.97
N TRP A 335 -21.79 -5.89 12.32
CA TRP A 335 -21.67 -5.12 13.56
C TRP A 335 -22.52 -3.86 13.50
N ARG A 336 -22.48 -3.15 12.35
CA ARG A 336 -23.30 -1.96 12.08
C ARG A 336 -24.80 -2.26 12.19
N GLY A 337 -25.26 -3.34 11.55
CA GLY A 337 -26.67 -3.79 11.64
C GLY A 337 -27.10 -4.06 13.09
N THR A 338 -26.22 -4.67 13.88
CA THR A 338 -26.49 -4.93 15.31
C THR A 338 -26.62 -3.63 16.12
N GLN A 339 -25.81 -2.61 15.84
CA GLN A 339 -25.88 -1.32 16.52
C GLN A 339 -27.12 -0.52 16.11
N ALA A 340 -27.47 -0.55 14.83
CA ALA A 340 -28.69 0.08 14.31
C ALA A 340 -29.95 -0.55 14.90
N GLN A 341 -29.99 -1.89 15.00
CA GLN A 341 -31.08 -2.62 15.64
C GLN A 341 -31.23 -2.27 17.12
N GLN A 342 -30.12 -2.17 17.87
CA GLN A 342 -30.15 -1.75 19.28
C GLN A 342 -30.70 -0.32 19.44
N LEU A 343 -30.32 0.60 18.55
CA LEU A 343 -30.88 1.94 18.56
C LEU A 343 -32.40 1.87 18.32
N ALA A 344 -32.84 1.15 17.28
CA ALA A 344 -34.25 1.01 16.93
C ALA A 344 -35.11 0.49 18.10
N GLU A 345 -34.62 -0.51 18.83
CA GLU A 345 -35.30 -1.06 20.02
C GLU A 345 -35.43 -0.06 21.17
N SER A 346 -34.53 0.93 21.23
CA SER A 346 -34.53 1.99 22.24
C SER A 346 -35.18 3.29 21.77
N GLN A 347 -35.47 3.43 20.48
CA GLN A 347 -36.14 4.61 19.93
C GLN A 347 -37.57 4.71 20.47
N GLY A 348 -38.02 5.95 20.64
CA GLY A 348 -39.40 6.25 20.98
C GLY A 348 -40.32 6.11 19.78
N GLY A 349 -41.29 7.03 19.65
CA GLY A 349 -42.03 7.15 18.41
C GLY A 349 -41.10 7.60 17.27
N THR A 350 -41.23 6.97 16.11
CA THR A 350 -40.55 7.36 14.87
C THR A 350 -41.56 7.97 13.89
N THR A 351 -41.06 8.79 12.97
CA THR A 351 -41.86 9.41 11.92
C THR A 351 -41.28 9.06 10.56
N ALA A 352 -42.09 8.43 9.71
CA ALA A 352 -41.71 8.01 8.35
C ALA A 352 -40.97 9.13 7.62
N ILE A 353 -39.78 8.86 7.07
CA ILE A 353 -38.88 9.89 6.51
C ILE A 353 -39.48 10.55 5.26
N LEU A 354 -40.20 9.76 4.45
CA LEU A 354 -40.93 10.18 3.27
C LEU A 354 -42.37 9.65 3.30
N THR A 355 -43.27 10.35 2.61
CA THR A 355 -44.60 9.83 2.30
C THR A 355 -44.52 8.71 1.24
N PRO A 356 -45.54 7.85 1.10
CA PRO A 356 -45.55 6.83 0.06
C PRO A 356 -45.43 7.37 -1.37
N ALA A 357 -45.93 8.59 -1.62
CA ALA A 357 -45.85 9.23 -2.94
C ALA A 357 -44.44 9.75 -3.22
N GLU A 358 -43.79 10.39 -2.24
CA GLU A 358 -42.39 10.82 -2.34
C GLU A 358 -41.45 9.61 -2.48
N TRP A 359 -41.71 8.52 -1.76
CA TRP A 359 -40.94 7.29 -1.89
C TRP A 359 -41.04 6.69 -3.29
N ALA A 360 -42.26 6.57 -3.84
CA ALA A 360 -42.45 6.10 -5.20
C ALA A 360 -41.78 7.01 -6.24
N ALA A 361 -41.80 8.33 -6.03
CA ALA A 361 -41.11 9.29 -6.90
C ALA A 361 -39.58 9.13 -6.83
N LEU A 362 -39.04 8.85 -5.64
CA LEU A 362 -37.62 8.58 -5.46
C LEU A 362 -37.18 7.29 -6.17
N GLN A 363 -37.98 6.21 -6.08
CA GLN A 363 -37.68 4.98 -6.80
C GLN A 363 -37.72 5.18 -8.33
N ALA A 364 -38.57 6.07 -8.82
CA ALA A 364 -38.69 6.46 -10.22
C ALA A 364 -37.77 7.63 -10.62
N ILE A 365 -36.69 7.91 -9.87
CA ILE A 365 -35.84 9.08 -10.16
C ILE A 365 -35.14 9.02 -11.53
N CYS A 366 -34.94 7.81 -12.06
CA CYS A 366 -34.30 7.53 -13.34
C CYS A 366 -35.29 7.33 -14.51
N ASP A 367 -36.60 7.40 -14.27
CA ASP A 367 -37.65 7.12 -15.27
C ASP A 367 -37.96 8.29 -16.22
#